data_AF-A0A814Y599-F1
#
_entry.id   AF-A0A814Y599-F1
#
_cell.length_a   1.000
_cell.length_b   1.000
_cell.length_c   1.000
_cell.angle_alpha   90.00
_cell.angle_beta   90.00
_cell.angle_gamma   90.00
#
_symmetry.space_group_name_H-M   'P 1'
#
loop_
_entity.id
_entity.type
_entity.pdbx_description
1 polymer ?
#
loop_
_entity_poly.entity_id
_entity_poly.type
_entity_poly.pdbx_seq_one_letter_code
_entity_poly.pdbx_strand_id
1 'polypeptide(L)' 'MRSIDNGAMTTLFVATHPDIEQNNIRGAYFIPSKILPPPYCRPTIAEMNPVANDRQQCQQLWELSQRLTKLNKTI' A
#
# COMPACT_ATOMS: atom_id res chain seq x y z
N MET A 1 -13.62 7.15 -17.63
CA MET A 1 -12.42 7.91 -17.20
C MET A 1 -12.46 8.00 -15.68
N ARG A 2 -11.39 7.63 -14.95
CA ARG A 2 -11.35 7.81 -13.49
C ARG A 2 -11.08 9.29 -13.21
N SER A 3 -11.91 9.96 -12.40
CA SER A 3 -11.64 11.32 -11.94
C SER A 3 -10.49 11.34 -10.94
N ILE A 4 -9.88 12.51 -10.73
CA ILE A 4 -8.83 12.73 -9.72
C ILE A 4 -9.33 12.29 -8.34
N ASP A 5 -10.58 12.64 -8.00
CA ASP A 5 -11.22 12.28 -6.74
C ASP A 5 -11.25 10.76 -6.52
N ASN A 6 -11.53 9.97 -7.58
CA ASN A 6 -11.53 8.51 -7.49
C ASN A 6 -10.14 7.91 -7.23
N GLY A 7 -9.07 8.62 -7.60
CA GLY A 7 -7.69 8.17 -7.34
C GLY A 7 -7.31 8.26 -5.87
N ALA A 8 -7.77 9.30 -5.17
CA ALA A 8 -7.46 9.54 -3.76
C ALA A 8 -8.22 8.61 -2.79
N MET A 9 -9.35 8.05 -3.21
CA MET A 9 -10.24 7.29 -2.33
C MET A 9 -9.59 6.04 -1.72
N THR A 10 -8.72 5.32 -2.45
CA THR A 10 -7.99 4.18 -1.88
C THR A 10 -7.08 4.63 -0.73
N THR A 11 -6.38 5.76 -0.91
CA THR A 11 -5.52 6.33 0.11
C THR A 11 -6.32 6.74 1.34
N LEU A 12 -7.46 7.42 1.15
CA LEU A 12 -8.36 7.80 2.25
C LEU A 12 -8.88 6.57 3.00
N PHE A 13 -9.34 5.54 2.29
CA PHE A 13 -9.83 4.31 2.91
C PHE A 13 -8.75 3.65 3.78
N VAL A 14 -7.54 3.46 3.25
CA VAL A 14 -6.44 2.81 3.98
C VAL A 14 -5.98 3.64 5.18
N ALA A 15 -6.04 4.98 5.07
CA ALA A 15 -5.61 5.88 6.14
C ALA A 15 -6.63 6.00 7.28
N THR A 16 -7.94 5.93 6.99
CA THR A 16 -8.96 6.35 7.96
C THR A 16 -10.10 5.36 8.21
N HIS A 17 -10.31 4.35 7.35
CA HIS A 17 -11.48 3.48 7.48
C HIS A 17 -11.31 2.51 8.66
N PRO A 18 -12.30 2.40 9.57
CA PRO A 18 -12.19 1.56 10.77
C PRO A 18 -11.95 0.08 10.44
N ASP A 19 -12.42 -0.41 9.29
CA ASP A 19 -12.14 -1.77 8.79
C ASP A 19 -10.64 -2.13 8.85
N ILE A 20 -9.73 -1.19 8.60
CA ILE A 20 -8.27 -1.47 8.59
C ILE A 20 -7.79 -1.87 9.98
N GLU A 21 -8.26 -1.17 11.01
CA GLU A 21 -7.90 -1.42 12.40
C GLU A 21 -8.70 -2.58 12.99
N GLN A 22 -10.01 -2.60 12.77
CA GLN A 22 -10.91 -3.64 13.29
C GLN A 22 -10.56 -5.04 12.76
N ASN A 23 -10.06 -5.15 11.53
CA ASN A 23 -9.64 -6.43 10.94
C ASN A 23 -8.11 -6.64 10.98
N ASN A 24 -7.36 -5.75 11.65
CA ASN A 24 -5.90 -5.81 11.77
C ASN A 24 -5.17 -6.03 10.43
N ILE A 25 -5.58 -5.31 9.38
CA ILE A 25 -5.04 -5.50 8.04
C ILE A 25 -3.67 -4.81 7.96
N ARG A 26 -2.60 -5.58 7.75
CA ARG A 26 -1.21 -5.09 7.67
C ARG A 26 -0.48 -5.73 6.49
N GLY A 27 0.37 -4.96 5.81
CA GLY A 27 1.19 -5.45 4.68
C GLY A 27 0.41 -5.79 3.39
N ALA A 28 -0.90 -5.50 3.35
CA ALA A 28 -1.73 -5.74 2.17
C ALA A 28 -1.53 -4.66 1.09
N TYR A 29 -1.61 -5.06 -0.18
CA TYR A 29 -1.58 -4.16 -1.32
C TYR A 29 -3.00 -3.90 -1.82
N PHE A 30 -3.41 -2.63 -1.92
CA PHE A 30 -4.79 -2.24 -2.25
C PHE A 30 -4.88 -1.64 -3.65
N ILE A 31 -5.93 -2.01 -4.39
CA ILE A 31 -6.28 -1.40 -5.67
C ILE A 31 -7.70 -0.82 -5.64
N PRO A 32 -8.00 0.23 -6.43
CA PRO A 32 -9.35 0.73 -6.55
C PRO A 32 -10.30 -0.37 -7.06
N SER A 33 -11.46 -0.51 -6.41
CA SER A 33 -12.49 -1.46 -6.87
C SER A 33 -12.95 -1.10 -8.28
N LYS A 34 -13.18 -2.13 -9.09
CA LYS A 34 -13.73 -2.02 -10.45
C LYS A 34 -15.26 -2.03 -10.45
N ILE A 35 -15.89 -2.35 -9.31
CA ILE A 35 -17.31 -2.70 -9.21
C ILE A 35 -18.14 -1.52 -8.73
N LEU A 36 -17.60 -0.69 -7.84
CA LEU A 36 -18.36 0.41 -7.24
C LEU A 36 -18.28 1.67 -8.11
N PRO A 37 -19.43 2.29 -8.47
CA PRO A 37 -19.43 3.57 -9.15
C PRO A 37 -19.03 4.69 -8.17
N PRO A 38 -18.44 5.79 -8.69
CA PRO A 38 -18.21 6.99 -7.89
C PRO A 38 -19.50 7.49 -7.23
N PRO A 39 -19.46 7.98 -5.98
CA PRO A 39 -18.28 8.24 -5.13
C PRO A 39 -17.88 7.08 -4.22
N TYR A 40 -18.51 5.91 -4.35
CA TYR A 40 -18.27 4.79 -3.45
C TYR A 40 -16.95 4.10 -3.78
N CYS A 41 -16.05 4.05 -2.80
CA CYS A 41 -14.80 3.32 -2.91
C CYS A 41 -14.65 2.35 -1.74
N ARG A 42 -14.67 1.05 -2.06
CA ARG A 42 -14.14 0.02 -1.18
C ARG A 42 -13.00 -0.66 -1.94
N PRO A 43 -11.74 -0.35 -1.65
CA PRO A 43 -10.63 -0.93 -2.38
C PRO A 43 -10.57 -2.43 -2.17
N THR A 44 -9.97 -3.14 -3.13
CA THR A 44 -9.79 -4.59 -3.10
C THR A 44 -8.32 -4.89 -2.78
N ILE A 45 -8.08 -5.91 -1.97
CA ILE A 45 -6.73 -6.43 -1.75
C ILE A 45 -6.30 -7.16 -3.03
N ALA A 46 -5.19 -6.74 -3.60
CA ALA A 46 -4.62 -7.35 -4.80
C ALA A 46 -3.49 -8.31 -4.43
N GLU A 47 -3.34 -9.35 -5.25
CA GLU A 47 -2.16 -10.20 -5.21
C GLU A 47 -0.94 -9.40 -5.70
N MET A 48 0.14 -9.47 -4.93
CA MET A 48 1.41 -8.85 -5.29
C MET A 48 2.18 -9.75 -6.26
N ASN A 49 2.91 -9.12 -7.19
CA ASN A 49 3.83 -9.81 -8.09
C ASN A 49 4.84 -10.66 -7.26
N PRO A 50 5.21 -11.88 -7.71
CA PRO A 50 6.22 -12.71 -7.03
C PRO A 50 7.51 -11.97 -6.66
N VAL A 51 8.00 -11.08 -7.53
CA VAL A 51 9.21 -10.26 -7.28
C VAL A 51 8.97 -9.27 -6.14
N ALA A 52 7.78 -8.66 -6.06
CA ALA A 52 7.42 -7.76 -4.96
C ALA A 52 7.23 -8.48 -3.61
N ASN A 53 7.00 -9.80 -3.65
CA ASN A 53 6.90 -10.67 -2.48
C ASN A 53 8.24 -11.33 -2.10
N ASP A 54 9.32 -11.10 -2.84
CA ASP A 54 10.63 -11.69 -2.53
C ASP A 54 11.22 -11.02 -1.27
N ARG A 55 11.12 -11.74 -0.15
CA ARG A 55 11.61 -11.29 1.15
C ARG A 55 13.11 -11.00 1.17
N GLN A 56 13.90 -11.80 0.45
CA GLN A 56 15.36 -11.62 0.41
C GLN A 56 15.72 -10.34 -0.33
N GLN A 57 15.08 -10.08 -1.48
CA GLN A 57 15.28 -8.86 -2.24
C GLN A 57 14.83 -7.62 -1.46
N CYS A 58 13.68 -7.69 -0.77
CA CYS A 58 13.21 -6.60 0.10
C CYS A 58 14.23 -6.24 1.20
N GLN A 59 14.83 -7.24 1.85
CA GLN A 59 15.85 -7.02 2.88
C GLN A 59 17.12 -6.37 2.31
N GLN A 60 17.62 -6.88 1.19
CA GLN A 60 18.80 -6.33 0.51
C GLN A 60 18.56 -4.88 0.05
N LEU A 61 17.36 -4.59 -0.47
CA LEU A 61 16.96 -3.26 -0.89
C LEU A 61 16.88 -2.29 0.29
N TRP A 62 16.36 -2.73 1.44
CA TRP A 62 16.33 -1.92 2.66
C TRP A 62 17.73 -1.54 3.13
N GLU A 63 18.63 -2.51 3.25
CA GLU A 63 20.03 -2.29 3.65
C GLU A 63 20.80 -1.37 2.69
N LEU A 64 20.59 -1.55 1.38
CA LEU A 64 21.15 -0.66 0.37
C LEU A 64 20.59 0.77 0.55
N SER A 65 19.28 0.91 0.71
CA SER A 65 18.62 2.21 0.87
C SER A 65 19.11 2.96 2.11
N GLN A 66 19.26 2.27 3.25
CA GLN A 66 19.82 2.85 4.47
C GLN A 66 21.26 3.36 4.27
N ARG A 67 22.10 2.62 3.54
CA ARG A 67 23.47 3.06 3.21
C ARG A 67 23.47 4.30 2.33
N LEU A 68 22.64 4.33 1.28
CA LEU A 68 22.57 5.44 0.33
C LEU A 68 22.03 6.72 0.98
N THR A 69 21.01 6.59 1.82
CA THR A 69 20.36 7.71 2.51
C THR A 69 21.09 8.13 3.79
N LYS A 70 22.11 7.38 4.21
CA LYS A 70 22.87 7.59 5.46
C LYS A 70 21.96 7.59 6.71
N LEU A 71 20.83 6.90 6.64
CA LEU A 71 19.91 6.74 7.78
C LEU A 71 20.48 5.84 8.88
N ASN A 72 21.45 4.96 8.54
CA ASN A 72 22.20 4.16 9.52
C ASN A 72 23.29 4.94 10.26
N LYS A 73 23.19 6.28 10.34
CA LYS A 73 24.02 7.03 11.28
C LYS A 73 23.47 6.80 12.69
N THR A 74 24.07 5.84 13.37
CA THR A 74 23.98 5.68 14.83
C THR A 74 24.12 7.06 15.48
N ILE A 75 23.11 7.49 16.22
CA ILE A 75 23.24 8.57 17.22
C ILE A 75 23.94 7.97 18.43
#